data_AF-A0A3Q1FTV4-F1
#
_entry.id   AF-A0A3Q1FTV4-F1
#
_cell.length_a   1.000
_cell.length_b   1.000
_cell.length_c   1.000
_cell.angle_alpha   90.00
_cell.angle_beta   90.00
_cell.angle_gamma   90.00
#
_symmetry.space_group_name_H-M   'P 1'
#
loop_
_entity.id
_entity.type
_entity.pdbx_description
1 polymer ?
#
loop_
_entity_poly.entity_id
_entity_poly.type
_entity_poly.pdbx_seq_one_letter_code
_entity_poly.pdbx_strand_id
1 'polypeptide(L)'
;MDQKLTLIFLYHYVDQKMTWTDAQHYCRVKYTDLATFENMDDINRLKRPGLVTSPSWIGLTDDPKSWKGPLGNDTNSWRWSSTGETSKTAYQNWQPGFPNKYDANQLCGYVTGSRWWDDWDCHDTQHFVCFKGKKHFAL
;
A
#
# COMPACT_ATOMS: atom_id res chain seq x y z
N MET A 1 10.63 32.55 -10.44
CA MET A 1 10.15 31.98 -9.17
C MET A 1 9.38 30.74 -9.55
N ASP A 2 10.04 29.58 -9.56
CA ASP A 2 9.43 28.34 -10.00
C ASP A 2 8.63 27.76 -8.83
N GLN A 3 7.30 27.75 -8.97
CA GLN A 3 6.41 27.12 -7.99
C GLN A 3 6.70 25.62 -7.97
N LYS A 4 7.16 25.09 -6.83
CA LYS A 4 7.38 23.66 -6.67
C LYS A 4 6.03 22.97 -6.47
N LEU A 5 5.62 22.20 -7.47
CA LEU A 5 4.42 21.37 -7.38
C LEU A 5 4.69 20.19 -6.45
N THR A 6 4.00 20.16 -5.31
CA THR A 6 4.05 19.03 -4.38
C THR A 6 2.74 18.26 -4.48
N LEU A 7 2.82 16.94 -4.64
CA LEU A 7 1.63 16.09 -4.60
C LEU A 7 1.38 15.70 -3.14
N ILE A 8 0.21 16.05 -2.60
CA ILE A 8 -0.23 15.60 -1.29
C ILE A 8 -1.25 14.48 -1.48
N PHE A 9 -1.01 13.36 -0.83
CA PHE A 9 -1.96 12.26 -0.77
C PHE A 9 -2.91 12.44 0.43
N LEU A 10 -4.21 12.43 0.14
CA LEU A 10 -5.26 12.28 1.14
C LEU A 10 -5.70 10.82 1.19
N TYR A 11 -5.65 10.23 2.37
CA TYR A 11 -6.02 8.84 2.58
C TYR A 11 -7.45 8.70 3.08
N HIS A 12 -8.15 7.70 2.55
CA HIS A 12 -9.53 7.40 2.84
C HIS A 12 -9.64 5.92 3.22
N TYR A 13 -9.87 5.66 4.50
CA TYR A 13 -10.23 4.32 4.98
C TYR A 13 -11.65 3.97 4.51
N VAL A 14 -11.82 2.75 4.02
CA VAL A 14 -13.11 2.22 3.59
C VAL A 14 -13.44 0.99 4.43
N ASP A 15 -14.55 1.08 5.16
CA ASP A 15 -15.05 0.04 6.07
C ASP A 15 -15.90 -1.00 5.31
N GLN A 16 -15.36 -1.51 4.21
CA GLN A 16 -15.92 -2.63 3.44
C GLN A 16 -14.82 -3.65 3.21
N LYS A 17 -15.15 -4.93 3.29
CA LYS A 17 -14.20 -6.01 3.02
C LYS A 17 -14.26 -6.44 1.56
N MET A 18 -13.12 -6.43 0.88
CA MET A 18 -12.99 -6.77 -0.53
C MET A 18 -11.67 -7.53 -0.77
N THR A 19 -11.62 -8.32 -1.83
CA THR A 19 -10.35 -8.84 -2.35
C THR A 19 -9.45 -7.67 -2.74
N TRP A 20 -8.15 -7.88 -2.84
CA TRP A 20 -7.23 -6.79 -3.19
C TRP A 20 -7.61 -6.15 -4.54
N THR A 21 -7.94 -6.98 -5.54
CA THR A 21 -8.34 -6.51 -6.88
C THR A 21 -9.64 -5.73 -6.86
N ASP A 22 -10.65 -6.18 -6.11
CA ASP A 22 -11.92 -5.46 -6.00
C ASP A 22 -11.77 -4.13 -5.25
N ALA A 23 -10.95 -4.12 -4.19
CA ALA A 23 -10.61 -2.91 -3.45
C ALA A 23 -9.88 -1.89 -4.34
N GLN A 24 -8.91 -2.35 -5.15
CA GLN A 24 -8.24 -1.51 -6.15
C GLN A 24 -9.22 -0.91 -7.14
N HIS A 25 -10.10 -1.74 -7.70
CA HIS A 25 -11.13 -1.30 -8.63
C HIS A 25 -12.02 -0.23 -7.98
N TYR A 26 -12.50 -0.47 -6.76
CA TYR A 26 -13.28 0.49 -6.00
C TYR A 26 -12.53 1.83 -5.84
N CYS A 27 -11.27 1.79 -5.43
CA CYS A 27 -10.47 3.00 -5.24
C CYS A 27 -10.25 3.77 -6.54
N ARG A 28 -10.07 3.08 -7.68
CA ARG A 28 -9.94 3.72 -9.00
C ARG A 28 -11.23 4.36 -9.50
N VAL A 29 -12.38 3.78 -9.15
CA VAL A 29 -13.71 4.34 -9.50
C VAL A 29 -14.06 5.55 -8.62
N LYS A 30 -13.72 5.53 -7.33
CA LYS A 30 -14.15 6.54 -6.34
C LYS A 30 -13.09 7.58 -5.99
N TYR A 31 -11.81 7.24 -6.14
CA TYR A 31 -10.66 8.04 -5.71
C TYR A 31 -9.58 8.05 -6.80
N THR A 32 -8.30 7.81 -6.46
CA THR A 32 -7.21 7.66 -7.44
C THR A 32 -6.79 6.19 -7.55
N ASP A 33 -6.35 5.57 -6.46
CA ASP A 33 -5.99 4.14 -6.38
C ASP A 33 -5.95 3.72 -4.89
N LEU A 34 -5.60 2.47 -4.60
CA LEU A 34 -5.19 2.02 -3.25
C LEU A 34 -3.97 2.82 -2.77
N ALA A 35 -3.88 3.03 -1.47
CA ALA A 35 -2.89 3.90 -0.83
C ALA A 35 -1.45 3.56 -1.23
N THR A 36 -0.72 4.58 -1.66
CA THR A 36 0.74 4.59 -1.85
C THR A 36 1.38 5.37 -0.72
N PHE A 37 2.46 4.86 -0.15
CA PHE A 37 3.21 5.55 0.91
C PHE A 37 4.67 5.72 0.50
N GLU A 38 5.14 6.96 0.41
CA GLU A 38 6.51 7.29 0.00
C GLU A 38 7.36 7.77 1.19
N ASN A 39 6.80 7.89 2.39
CA ASN A 39 7.51 8.30 3.61
C ASN A 39 6.66 8.08 4.86
N MET A 40 7.23 8.38 6.03
CA MET A 40 6.53 8.27 7.31
C MET A 40 5.40 9.30 7.49
N ASP A 41 5.49 10.48 6.87
CA ASP A 41 4.41 11.48 6.99
C ASP A 41 3.14 10.99 6.30
N ASP A 42 3.28 10.29 5.19
CA ASP A 42 2.19 9.65 4.48
C ASP A 42 1.41 8.69 5.39
N ILE A 43 2.12 7.77 6.06
CA ILE A 43 1.47 6.80 6.95
C ILE A 43 0.90 7.47 8.21
N ASN A 44 1.48 8.58 8.67
CA ASN A 44 0.95 9.34 9.80
C ASN A 44 -0.33 10.12 9.44
N ARG A 45 -0.49 10.55 8.18
CA ARG A 45 -1.73 11.17 7.68
C ARG A 45 -2.89 10.18 7.55
N LEU A 46 -2.62 8.87 7.57
CA LEU A 46 -3.67 7.85 7.59
C LEU A 46 -4.47 7.94 8.88
N LYS A 47 -5.73 8.39 8.75
CA LYS A 47 -6.74 8.35 9.81
C LYS A 47 -7.61 7.11 9.61
N ARG A 48 -7.61 6.23 10.61
CA ARG A 48 -8.46 5.04 10.70
C ARG A 48 -8.87 4.82 12.16
N PRO A 49 -9.97 4.10 12.44
CA PRO A 49 -10.36 3.79 13.81
C PRO A 49 -9.18 3.19 14.60
N GLY A 50 -8.84 3.82 15.71
CA GLY A 50 -7.76 3.39 16.58
C GLY A 50 -8.31 2.45 17.64
N LEU A 51 -8.34 1.15 17.34
CA LEU A 51 -8.27 0.01 18.26
C LEU A 51 -8.60 -1.28 17.49
N VAL A 52 -7.58 -2.12 17.30
CA VAL A 52 -7.61 -3.56 17.01
C VAL A 52 -8.28 -4.03 15.68
N THR A 53 -7.57 -4.94 15.01
CA THR A 53 -8.04 -5.98 14.05
C THR A 53 -8.43 -5.70 12.61
N SER A 54 -8.30 -4.51 12.03
CA SER A 54 -8.58 -4.37 10.59
C SER A 54 -7.33 -4.15 9.73
N PRO A 55 -6.57 -5.22 9.41
CA PRO A 55 -5.76 -5.27 8.20
C PRO A 55 -6.45 -4.53 7.07
N SER A 56 -5.74 -3.59 6.46
CA SER A 56 -6.30 -2.80 5.38
C SER A 56 -5.41 -2.88 4.16
N TRP A 57 -5.95 -3.33 3.02
CA TRP A 57 -5.21 -3.36 1.76
C TRP A 57 -4.66 -1.97 1.44
N ILE A 58 -3.42 -1.99 0.96
CA ILE A 58 -2.72 -0.83 0.39
C ILE A 58 -2.26 -1.20 -1.02
N GLY A 59 -1.76 -0.23 -1.77
CA GLY A 59 -1.43 -0.42 -3.17
C GLY A 59 -0.22 -1.31 -3.44
N LEU A 60 0.31 -2.06 -2.47
CA LEU A 60 1.45 -2.94 -2.68
C LEU A 60 1.01 -4.25 -3.32
N THR A 61 1.65 -4.59 -4.43
CA THR A 61 1.60 -5.92 -5.05
C THR A 61 2.98 -6.37 -5.46
N ASP A 62 3.18 -7.66 -5.55
CA ASP A 62 4.42 -8.24 -6.05
C ASP A 62 4.23 -9.07 -7.31
N ASP A 63 5.29 -9.18 -8.11
CA ASP A 63 5.36 -10.12 -9.22
C ASP A 63 5.96 -11.45 -8.72
N PRO A 64 5.22 -12.58 -8.79
CA PRO A 64 5.73 -13.89 -8.41
C PRO A 64 7.07 -14.25 -9.06
N LYS A 65 7.38 -13.70 -10.25
CA LYS A 65 8.60 -13.96 -11.02
C LYS A 65 9.81 -13.19 -10.52
N SER A 66 9.64 -12.16 -9.69
CA SER A 66 10.74 -11.33 -9.21
C SER A 66 11.58 -11.98 -8.11
N TRP A 67 11.10 -13.07 -7.50
CA TRP A 67 11.78 -13.72 -6.38
C TRP A 67 12.87 -14.68 -6.88
N LYS A 68 14.13 -14.30 -6.66
CA LYS A 68 15.29 -15.13 -7.01
C LYS A 68 15.74 -15.95 -5.80
N GLY A 69 15.37 -17.23 -5.79
CA GLY A 69 15.93 -18.25 -4.88
C GLY A 69 15.09 -18.55 -3.62
N PRO A 70 15.50 -19.56 -2.84
CA PRO A 70 14.73 -20.11 -1.70
C PRO A 70 14.63 -19.17 -0.49
N LEU A 71 15.41 -18.09 -0.48
CA LEU A 71 15.41 -17.03 0.53
C LEU A 71 14.96 -15.68 -0.05
N GLY A 72 14.37 -15.69 -1.26
CA GLY A 72 13.90 -14.47 -1.89
C GLY A 72 13.13 -13.69 -0.84
N ASN A 73 13.60 -12.50 -0.53
CA ASN A 73 12.93 -11.44 0.21
C ASN A 73 13.47 -10.19 -0.47
N ASP A 74 13.21 -10.09 -1.77
CA ASP A 74 13.59 -8.91 -2.51
C ASP A 74 12.46 -7.91 -2.33
N THR A 75 12.47 -7.18 -1.22
CA THR A 75 11.48 -6.13 -1.01
C THR A 75 11.49 -5.08 -2.13
N ASN A 76 12.52 -5.05 -2.98
CA ASN A 76 12.58 -4.21 -4.17
C ASN A 76 11.80 -4.76 -5.37
N SER A 77 11.10 -5.88 -5.25
CA SER A 77 10.15 -6.33 -6.28
C SER A 77 8.75 -5.74 -6.12
N TRP A 78 8.39 -5.33 -4.90
CA TRP A 78 7.09 -4.78 -4.57
C TRP A 78 6.83 -3.44 -5.23
N ARG A 79 5.67 -3.33 -5.88
CA ARG A 79 5.28 -2.18 -6.69
C ARG A 79 3.99 -1.58 -6.18
N TRP A 80 3.91 -0.25 -6.27
CA TRP A 80 2.68 0.47 -6.02
C TRP A 80 1.74 0.34 -7.22
N SER A 81 0.50 -0.02 -6.96
CA SER A 81 -0.56 -0.20 -7.96
C SER A 81 -0.83 1.06 -8.80
N SER A 82 -0.59 2.22 -8.20
CA SER A 82 -0.82 3.53 -8.82
C SER A 82 0.24 3.90 -9.87
N THR A 83 1.45 3.34 -9.76
CA THR A 83 2.59 3.67 -10.65
C THR A 83 3.11 2.45 -11.43
N GLY A 84 2.91 1.24 -10.91
CA GLY A 84 3.61 0.04 -11.37
C GLY A 84 5.11 0.01 -11.01
N GLU A 85 5.56 0.95 -10.18
CA GLU A 85 6.96 1.16 -9.81
C GLU A 85 7.20 0.84 -8.34
N THR A 86 8.46 0.57 -8.00
CA THR A 86 8.91 0.51 -6.60
C THR A 86 8.86 1.91 -5.96
N SER A 87 9.00 1.97 -4.64
CA SER A 87 9.06 3.21 -3.87
C SER A 87 10.12 4.17 -4.44
N LYS A 88 9.75 5.43 -4.69
CA LYS A 88 10.65 6.44 -5.29
C LYS A 88 11.68 6.97 -4.29
N THR A 89 11.35 6.88 -3.01
CA THR A 89 12.21 7.28 -1.89
C THR A 89 12.92 6.09 -1.25
N ALA A 90 12.74 4.89 -1.79
CA ALA A 90 13.10 3.61 -1.16
C ALA A 90 12.45 3.40 0.23
N TYR A 91 11.43 4.18 0.59
CA TYR A 91 10.69 4.00 1.83
C TYR A 91 9.98 2.65 1.83
N GLN A 92 10.19 1.91 2.92
CA GLN A 92 9.51 0.67 3.23
C GLN A 92 9.16 0.63 4.71
N ASN A 93 8.02 0.02 5.05
CA ASN A 93 7.59 -0.13 6.44
C ASN A 93 7.13 -1.56 6.76
N TRP A 94 7.80 -2.55 6.17
CA TRP A 94 7.55 -3.97 6.44
C TRP A 94 7.73 -4.30 7.91
N GLN A 95 6.84 -5.15 8.43
CA GLN A 95 7.02 -5.78 9.72
C GLN A 95 8.31 -6.64 9.68
N PRO A 96 9.10 -6.68 10.77
CA PRO A 96 10.27 -7.55 10.81
C PRO A 96 9.93 -9.00 10.46
N GLY A 97 10.66 -9.57 9.49
CA GLY A 97 10.43 -10.93 8.99
C GLY A 97 9.48 -11.03 7.80
N PHE A 98 8.90 -9.91 7.35
CA PHE A 98 8.04 -9.81 6.17
C PHE A 98 8.71 -8.94 5.09
N PRO A 99 8.31 -9.03 3.82
CA PRO A 99 7.39 -10.02 3.24
C PRO A 99 7.98 -11.44 3.32
N ASN A 100 7.14 -12.44 3.62
CA ASN A 100 7.61 -13.82 3.83
C ASN A 100 7.06 -14.82 2.80
N LYS A 101 6.08 -14.40 2.00
CA LYS A 101 5.47 -15.18 0.94
C LYS A 101 5.02 -16.57 1.40
N TYR A 102 4.33 -16.65 2.54
CA TYR A 102 3.80 -17.92 3.06
C TYR A 102 3.00 -18.64 1.95
N ASP A 103 3.19 -19.96 1.82
CA ASP A 103 2.60 -20.81 0.77
C ASP A 103 2.79 -20.32 -0.69
N ALA A 104 3.76 -19.43 -0.93
CA ALA A 104 4.06 -18.84 -2.23
C ALA A 104 2.89 -18.08 -2.90
N ASN A 105 1.84 -17.71 -2.15
CA ASN A 105 0.64 -17.03 -2.66
C ASN A 105 0.40 -15.62 -2.09
N GLN A 106 1.15 -15.22 -1.05
CA GLN A 106 1.01 -13.89 -0.46
C GLN A 106 1.73 -12.83 -1.31
N LEU A 107 0.97 -12.13 -2.14
CA LEU A 107 1.49 -11.20 -3.15
C LEU A 107 0.87 -9.81 -3.06
N CYS A 108 0.01 -9.58 -2.06
CA CYS A 108 -0.67 -8.31 -1.84
C CYS A 108 -0.34 -7.77 -0.46
N GLY A 109 -0.01 -6.49 -0.38
CA GLY A 109 0.40 -5.85 0.86
C GLY A 109 -0.78 -5.17 1.55
N TYR A 110 -0.84 -5.30 2.87
CA TYR A 110 -1.77 -4.58 3.72
C TYR A 110 -1.02 -3.83 4.82
N VAL A 111 -1.67 -2.82 5.39
CA VAL A 111 -1.20 -2.14 6.59
C VAL A 111 -1.87 -2.74 7.83
N THR A 112 -1.06 -3.21 8.77
CA THR A 112 -1.50 -3.75 10.07
C THR A 112 -2.05 -2.65 10.97
N GLY A 113 -2.71 -3.01 12.08
CA GLY A 113 -3.19 -2.07 13.10
C GLY A 113 -2.07 -1.20 13.70
N SER A 114 -0.85 -1.72 13.77
CA SER A 114 0.36 -1.02 14.25
C SER A 114 1.09 -0.21 13.19
N ARG A 115 0.50 -0.07 11.99
CA ARG A 115 1.02 0.68 10.83
C ARG A 115 2.19 -0.01 10.09
N TRP A 116 2.65 -1.17 10.53
CA TRP A 116 3.55 -2.00 9.73
C TRP A 116 2.87 -2.56 8.48
N TRP A 117 3.66 -2.91 7.47
CA TRP A 117 3.20 -3.62 6.28
C TRP A 117 3.43 -5.11 6.42
N ASP A 118 2.55 -5.88 5.83
CA ASP A 118 2.58 -7.33 5.82
C ASP A 118 2.00 -7.83 4.48
N ASP A 119 2.47 -8.97 3.99
CA ASP A 119 2.01 -9.60 2.76
C ASP A 119 0.94 -10.66 3.05
N TRP A 120 -0.04 -10.76 2.16
CA TRP A 120 -1.18 -11.66 2.34
C TRP A 120 -1.75 -12.14 1.01
N ASP A 121 -2.58 -13.17 1.07
CA ASP A 121 -3.25 -13.72 -0.11
C ASP A 121 -4.20 -12.66 -0.69
N CYS A 122 -4.00 -12.30 -1.95
CA CYS A 122 -4.78 -11.30 -2.67
C CYS A 122 -6.27 -11.64 -2.76
N HIS A 123 -6.65 -12.92 -2.63
CA HIS A 123 -8.03 -13.40 -2.73
C HIS A 123 -8.78 -13.29 -1.40
N ASP A 124 -8.10 -13.05 -0.29
CA ASP A 124 -8.75 -12.80 0.98
C ASP A 124 -9.39 -11.42 1.02
N THR A 125 -10.46 -11.30 1.79
CA THR A 125 -11.18 -10.03 1.91
C THR A 125 -10.69 -9.25 3.12
N GLN A 126 -10.26 -8.00 2.90
CA GLN A 126 -9.86 -7.07 3.96
C GLN A 126 -10.50 -5.71 3.76
N HIS A 127 -10.50 -4.89 4.81
CA HIS A 127 -10.74 -3.46 4.66
C HIS A 127 -9.66 -2.85 3.77
N PHE A 128 -9.79 -1.58 3.38
CA PHE A 128 -8.80 -0.99 2.48
C PHE A 128 -8.69 0.51 2.60
N VAL A 129 -7.54 1.03 2.16
CA VAL A 129 -7.26 2.45 2.15
C VAL A 129 -7.09 2.91 0.72
N CYS A 130 -7.92 3.84 0.28
CA CYS A 130 -7.73 4.55 -0.97
C CYS A 130 -6.91 5.82 -0.74
N PHE A 131 -6.24 6.33 -1.77
CA PHE A 131 -5.76 7.71 -1.78
C PHE A 131 -6.40 8.53 -2.88
N LYS A 132 -6.42 9.85 -2.67
CA LYS A 132 -6.71 10.85 -3.68
C LYS A 132 -5.54 11.82 -3.78
N GLY A 133 -4.92 11.90 -4.96
CA GLY A 133 -3.85 12.85 -5.22
C GLY A 133 -4.40 14.28 -5.30
N LYS A 134 -3.85 15.20 -4.51
CA LYS A 134 -4.08 16.65 -4.66
C LYS A 134 -2.78 17.34 -5.04
N LYS A 135 -2.85 18.13 -6.11
CA LYS A 135 -1.78 19.07 -6.47
C LYS A 135 -1.79 20.21 -5.45
N HIS A 136 -0.69 20.36 -4.71
CA HIS A 136 -0.47 21.49 -3.83
C HIS A 136 0.65 22.36 -4.38
N PHE A 137 0.34 23.63 -4.58
CA PHE A 137 1.31 24.67 -4.92
C PHE A 137 1.81 25.28 -3.61
N ALA A 138 3.07 25.02 -3.28
CA ALA A 138 3.74 25.76 -2.21
C ALA A 138 4.14 27.14 -2.77
N LEU A 139 3.82 28.20 -2.01
CA LEU A 139 4.22 29.58 -2.31
C LEU A 139 5.71 29.79 -2.01
#